data_AF-X1I085-F1
#
_entry.id   AF-X1I085-F1
#
_cell.length_a   1.000
_cell.length_b   1.000
_cell.length_c   1.000
_cell.angle_alpha   90.00
_cell.angle_beta   90.00
_cell.angle_gamma   90.00
#
_symmetry.space_group_name_H-M   'P 1'
#
loop_
_entity.id
_entity.type
_entity.pdbx_description
1 polymer ?
#
loop_
_entity_poly.entity_id
_entity_poly.type
_entity_poly.pdbx_seq_one_letter_code
_entity_poly.pdbx_strand_id
1 'polypeptide(L)'
;AQEYFPLTKEEAEEQGYRWREPETKDYKITIKPDDLSDHIKDVEDSILKETIGCEHAGKCNEQCTTAFKIIPQELQFYKKMNLPLPRLCPNCRHYQRLKQRNPLKLWHRQCMCDYKVYKNTVEHRHHPDGKCPNEFETSYAPDRKEIVYCEQCYNAEIV
;
A
#
# COMPACT_ATOMS: atom_id res chain seq x y z
N ALA A 1 -3.30 -14.02 7.03
CA ALA A 1 -4.47 -14.25 6.15
C ALA A 1 -5.12 -12.92 5.76
N GLN A 2 -5.75 -12.21 6.70
CA GLN A 2 -6.44 -10.91 6.49
C GLN A 2 -5.58 -9.77 5.90
N GLU A 3 -4.25 -9.83 5.99
CA GLU A 3 -3.36 -8.84 5.35
C GLU A 3 -3.27 -8.97 3.82
N TYR A 4 -3.39 -10.20 3.30
CA TYR A 4 -3.21 -10.49 1.88
C TYR A 4 -4.51 -10.87 1.18
N PHE A 5 -5.43 -11.49 1.93
CA PHE A 5 -6.75 -11.88 1.49
C PHE A 5 -7.75 -11.38 2.53
N PRO A 6 -8.02 -10.07 2.56
CA PRO A 6 -9.02 -9.51 3.46
C PRO A 6 -10.39 -10.04 3.08
N LEU A 7 -11.13 -10.52 4.08
CA LEU A 7 -12.54 -10.90 3.93
C LEU A 7 -13.38 -9.97 4.79
N THR A 8 -14.54 -9.58 4.28
CA THR A 8 -15.56 -8.92 5.09
C THR A 8 -16.25 -9.93 6.01
N LYS A 9 -17.01 -9.42 6.99
CA LYS A 9 -17.78 -10.27 7.90
C LYS A 9 -18.77 -11.14 7.12
N GLU A 10 -19.44 -10.53 6.15
CA GLU A 10 -20.45 -11.18 5.30
C GLU A 10 -19.81 -12.28 4.45
N GLU A 11 -18.67 -12.01 3.81
CA GLU A 11 -17.94 -12.99 2.99
C GLU A 11 -17.41 -14.17 3.83
N ALA A 12 -16.96 -13.88 5.05
CA ALA A 12 -16.46 -14.91 5.96
C ALA A 12 -17.59 -15.83 6.45
N GLU A 13 -18.75 -15.26 6.78
CA GLU A 13 -19.94 -16.02 7.21
C GLU A 13 -20.51 -16.87 6.06
N GLU A 14 -20.53 -16.34 4.83
CA GLU A 14 -20.96 -17.09 3.62
C GLU A 14 -20.04 -18.30 3.36
N GLN A 15 -18.73 -18.14 3.59
CA GLN A 15 -17.75 -19.22 3.47
C GLN A 15 -17.75 -20.20 4.66
N GLY A 16 -18.65 -20.01 5.64
CA GLY A 16 -18.80 -20.88 6.80
C GLY A 16 -17.75 -20.68 7.90
N TYR A 17 -16.99 -19.58 7.85
CA TYR A 17 -15.99 -19.24 8.87
C TYR A 17 -16.63 -18.58 10.09
N ARG A 18 -16.02 -18.78 11.26
CA ARG A 18 -16.40 -18.07 12.48
C ARG A 18 -15.79 -16.67 12.47
N TRP A 19 -16.62 -15.64 12.51
CA TRP A 19 -16.18 -14.25 12.65
C TRP A 19 -16.05 -13.84 14.11
N ARG A 20 -14.95 -13.18 14.46
CA ARG A 20 -14.76 -12.55 15.77
C ARG A 20 -14.92 -11.06 15.62
N GLU A 21 -15.88 -10.47 16.33
CA GLU A 21 -16.05 -9.02 16.32
C GLU A 21 -14.86 -8.31 16.97
N PRO A 22 -14.37 -7.21 16.37
CA PRO A 22 -13.31 -6.42 16.95
C PRO A 22 -13.79 -5.76 18.25
N GLU A 23 -12.93 -5.78 19.26
CA GLU A 23 -13.20 -5.12 20.54
C GLU A 23 -13.31 -3.60 20.35
N THR A 24 -14.33 -2.99 20.95
CA THR A 24 -14.49 -1.53 20.98
C THR A 24 -13.41 -0.92 21.87
N LYS A 25 -12.50 -0.15 21.28
CA LYS A 25 -11.40 0.50 21.98
C LYS A 25 -11.74 1.97 22.26
N ASP A 26 -12.23 2.24 23.46
CA ASP A 26 -12.55 3.60 23.92
C ASP A 26 -11.32 4.31 24.51
N TYR A 27 -10.38 4.71 23.64
CA TYR A 27 -9.25 5.55 24.06
C TYR A 27 -9.67 7.02 24.19
N LYS A 28 -9.18 7.69 25.24
CA LYS A 28 -9.31 9.14 25.39
C LYS A 28 -8.30 9.83 24.46
N ILE A 29 -8.77 10.25 23.29
CA ILE A 29 -7.98 11.03 22.33
C ILE A 29 -7.80 12.45 22.88
N THR A 30 -6.55 12.90 23.00
CA THR A 30 -6.23 14.25 23.46
C THR A 30 -5.89 15.18 22.31
N ILE A 31 -5.36 14.65 21.21
CA ILE A 31 -5.02 15.40 19.98
C ILE A 31 -5.66 14.74 18.77
N LYS A 32 -6.35 15.54 17.95
CA LYS A 32 -6.87 15.07 16.66
C LYS A 32 -5.76 15.09 15.61
N PRO A 33 -5.80 14.19 14.62
CA PRO A 33 -4.81 14.15 13.55
C PRO A 33 -4.71 15.46 12.74
N ASP A 34 -5.79 16.25 12.67
CA ASP A 34 -5.81 17.55 11.98
C ASP A 34 -5.11 18.68 12.76
N ASP A 35 -4.97 18.53 14.09
CA ASP A 35 -4.32 19.52 14.95
C ASP A 35 -2.79 19.30 15.02
N LEU A 36 -2.27 18.26 14.35
CA LEU A 36 -0.83 17.99 14.28
C LEU A 36 -0.15 18.97 13.30
N SER A 37 0.97 19.56 13.72
CA SER A 37 1.78 20.37 12.82
C SER A 37 2.32 19.55 11.65
N ASP A 38 2.32 20.16 10.47
CA ASP A 38 2.89 19.62 9.24
C ASP A 38 4.42 19.57 9.27
N HIS A 39 5.06 20.34 10.16
CA HIS A 39 6.51 20.40 10.28
C HIS A 39 6.98 19.91 11.65
N ILE A 40 7.91 18.96 11.63
CA ILE A 40 8.48 18.34 12.83
C ILE A 40 9.21 19.31 13.76
N LYS A 41 9.64 20.47 13.23
CA LYS A 41 10.31 21.52 14.01
C LYS A 41 9.36 22.24 14.96
N ASP A 42 8.08 22.31 14.61
CA ASP A 42 7.06 22.98 15.42
C ASP A 42 6.43 22.01 16.44
N VAL A 43 6.91 20.76 16.48
CA VAL A 43 6.45 19.73 17.41
C VAL A 43 7.28 19.77 18.68
N GLU A 44 6.63 20.17 19.77
CA GLU A 44 7.20 20.10 21.11
C GLU A 44 7.24 18.66 21.65
N ASP A 45 8.13 18.40 22.61
CA ASP A 45 8.26 17.09 23.27
C ASP A 45 7.05 16.73 24.15
N SER A 46 6.13 17.69 24.38
CA SER A 46 4.85 17.47 25.06
C SER A 46 4.01 16.38 24.38
N ILE A 47 4.18 16.18 23.07
CA ILE A 47 3.49 15.15 22.27
C ILE A 47 3.66 13.73 22.82
N LEU A 48 4.74 13.46 23.57
CA LEU A 48 5.01 12.15 24.18
C LEU A 48 3.99 11.76 25.26
N LYS A 49 3.31 12.74 25.87
CA LYS A 49 2.26 12.50 26.88
C LYS A 49 0.88 12.34 26.25
N GLU A 50 0.72 12.82 25.03
CA GLU A 50 -0.54 12.93 24.33
C GLU A 50 -0.95 11.60 23.67
N THR A 51 -2.25 11.48 23.40
CA THR A 51 -2.86 10.35 22.70
C THR A 51 -3.43 10.86 21.39
N ILE A 52 -2.80 10.46 20.29
CA ILE A 52 -3.12 10.93 18.95
C ILE A 52 -4.21 10.03 18.37
N GLY A 53 -5.28 10.65 17.87
CA GLY A 53 -6.33 9.95 17.12
C GLY A 53 -5.84 9.49 15.75
N CYS A 54 -6.27 8.31 15.31
CA CYS A 54 -6.07 7.86 13.93
C CYS A 54 -7.08 8.54 13.02
N GLU A 55 -6.64 9.07 11.88
CA GLU A 55 -7.50 9.72 10.89
C GLU A 55 -8.64 8.82 10.39
N HIS A 56 -8.40 7.52 10.25
CA HIS A 56 -9.44 6.56 9.84
C HIS A 56 -10.53 6.33 10.90
N ALA A 57 -10.30 6.72 12.17
CA ALA A 57 -11.27 6.61 13.26
C ALA A 57 -11.97 5.23 13.41
N GLY A 58 -11.26 4.13 13.11
CA GLY A 58 -11.83 2.77 13.18
C GLY A 58 -12.72 2.36 12.00
N LYS A 59 -12.94 3.24 11.02
CA LYS A 59 -13.83 2.98 9.87
C LYS A 59 -13.21 2.13 8.76
N CYS A 60 -11.91 1.84 8.83
CA CYS A 60 -11.19 1.07 7.83
C CYS A 60 -11.04 -0.41 8.21
N ASN A 61 -11.04 -1.30 7.23
CA ASN A 61 -10.81 -2.75 7.41
C ASN A 61 -9.32 -3.11 7.57
N GLU A 62 -8.55 -2.29 8.29
CA GLU A 62 -7.08 -2.37 8.40
C GLU A 62 -6.64 -2.56 9.87
N GLN A 63 -7.48 -3.20 10.69
CA GLN A 63 -7.24 -3.40 12.12
C GLN A 63 -6.84 -2.11 12.86
N CYS A 64 -7.57 -1.02 12.63
CA CYS A 64 -7.26 0.28 13.18
C CYS A 64 -7.28 0.26 14.71
N THR A 65 -6.27 0.87 15.34
CA THR A 65 -6.21 0.99 16.80
C THR A 65 -6.97 2.19 17.34
N THR A 66 -7.60 2.99 16.49
CA THR A 66 -8.32 4.27 16.75
C THR A 66 -7.49 5.38 17.39
N ALA A 67 -6.56 5.06 18.27
CA ALA A 67 -5.59 5.97 18.85
C ALA A 67 -4.20 5.32 18.95
N PHE A 68 -3.16 6.15 19.07
CA PHE A 68 -1.78 5.72 19.27
C PHE A 68 -0.97 6.78 20.02
N LYS A 69 0.21 6.39 20.51
CA LYS A 69 1.17 7.27 21.17
C LYS A 69 2.51 7.18 20.47
N ILE A 70 3.27 8.27 20.51
CA ILE A 70 4.64 8.32 20.01
C ILE A 70 5.59 8.10 21.17
N ILE A 71 6.57 7.19 21.00
CA ILE A 71 7.61 6.97 22.00
C ILE A 71 8.80 7.91 21.77
N PRO A 72 9.64 8.19 22.79
CA PRO A 72 10.78 9.10 22.67
C PRO A 72 11.73 8.76 21.50
N GLN A 73 11.97 7.47 21.28
CA GLN A 73 12.83 6.97 20.21
C GLN A 73 12.25 7.27 18.82
N GLU A 74 10.92 7.18 18.66
CA GLU A 74 10.23 7.52 17.42
C GLU A 74 10.29 9.03 17.16
N LEU A 75 10.03 9.85 18.18
CA LEU A 75 10.11 11.31 18.05
C LEU A 75 11.52 11.76 17.64
N GLN A 76 12.55 11.18 18.26
CA GLN A 76 13.95 11.44 17.89
C GLN A 76 14.23 11.03 16.44
N PHE A 77 13.69 9.90 15.99
CA PHE A 77 13.82 9.45 14.60
C PHE A 77 13.17 10.43 13.62
N TYR A 78 11.93 10.87 13.88
CA TYR A 78 11.23 11.84 13.02
C TYR A 78 11.99 13.17 12.95
N LYS A 79 12.50 13.67 14.09
CA LYS A 79 13.32 14.89 14.15
C LYS A 79 14.62 14.75 13.35
N LYS A 80 15.35 13.64 13.52
CA LYS A 80 16.62 13.38 12.81
C LYS A 80 16.43 13.27 11.30
N MET A 81 15.34 12.65 10.87
CA MET A 81 15.02 12.47 9.44
C MET A 81 14.27 13.65 8.83
N ASN A 82 13.96 14.68 9.61
CA ASN A 82 13.13 15.83 9.22
C ASN A 82 11.78 15.40 8.60
N LEU A 83 11.11 14.43 9.25
CA LEU A 83 9.85 13.85 8.79
C LEU A 83 8.68 14.30 9.68
N PRO A 84 7.51 14.60 9.10
CA PRO A 84 6.31 14.92 9.88
C PRO A 84 5.85 13.74 10.73
N LEU A 85 5.12 14.04 11.81
CA LEU A 85 4.48 13.00 12.60
C LEU A 85 3.38 12.30 11.82
N PRO A 86 3.18 10.99 12.04
CA PRO A 86 2.10 10.26 11.38
C PRO A 86 0.73 10.71 11.88
N ARG A 87 -0.23 10.84 10.96
CA ARG A 87 -1.67 11.05 11.26
C ARG A 87 -2.45 9.72 11.38
N LEU A 88 -1.85 8.64 10.92
CA LEU A 88 -2.42 7.30 10.90
C LEU A 88 -1.74 6.41 11.94
N CYS A 89 -2.53 5.52 12.56
CA CYS A 89 -2.00 4.55 13.50
C CYS A 89 -1.02 3.55 12.82
N PRO A 90 -0.17 2.86 13.60
CA PRO A 90 0.81 1.92 13.06
C PRO A 90 0.22 0.87 12.12
N ASN A 91 -0.97 0.34 12.44
CA ASN A 91 -1.65 -0.67 11.62
C ASN A 91 -2.12 -0.08 10.29
N CYS A 92 -2.84 1.04 10.29
CA CYS A 92 -3.28 1.68 9.04
C CYS A 92 -2.09 2.05 8.14
N ARG A 93 -0.99 2.54 8.72
CA ARG A 93 0.26 2.80 7.97
C ARG A 93 0.87 1.52 7.40
N HIS A 94 0.85 0.43 8.16
CA HIS A 94 1.31 -0.87 7.69
C HIS A 94 0.49 -1.35 6.49
N TYR A 95 -0.84 -1.31 6.59
CA TYR A 95 -1.74 -1.72 5.51
C TYR A 95 -1.61 -0.82 4.26
N GLN A 96 -1.43 0.49 4.42
CA GLN A 96 -1.14 1.38 3.29
C GLN A 96 0.17 1.01 2.57
N ARG A 97 1.21 0.62 3.31
CA ARG A 97 2.45 0.11 2.69
C ARG A 97 2.22 -1.22 2.00
N LEU A 98 1.41 -2.12 2.57
CA LEU A 98 1.07 -3.39 1.92
C LEU A 98 0.33 -3.18 0.60
N LYS A 99 -0.57 -2.19 0.50
CA LYS A 99 -1.30 -1.85 -0.74
C LYS A 99 -0.39 -1.39 -1.88
N GLN A 100 0.81 -0.90 -1.60
CA GLN A 100 1.79 -0.52 -2.61
C GLN A 100 2.56 -1.73 -3.16
N ARG A 101 2.48 -2.89 -2.48
CA ARG A 101 3.10 -4.13 -2.96
C ARG A 101 2.21 -4.78 -4.02
N ASN A 102 2.86 -5.52 -4.90
CA ASN A 102 2.12 -6.37 -5.82
C ASN A 102 1.37 -7.47 -5.03
N PRO A 103 0.14 -7.81 -5.44
CA PRO A 103 -0.67 -8.82 -4.77
C PRO A 103 -0.02 -10.21 -4.90
N LEU A 104 -0.31 -11.09 -3.95
CA LEU A 104 0.07 -12.51 -3.97
C LEU A 104 -0.84 -13.31 -4.92
N LYS A 105 -0.97 -12.84 -6.16
CA LYS A 105 -1.73 -13.47 -7.23
C LYS A 105 -0.95 -13.29 -8.52
N LEU A 106 -0.82 -14.38 -9.27
CA LEU A 106 -0.24 -14.36 -10.60
C LEU A 106 -1.38 -14.45 -11.62
N TRP A 107 -1.20 -13.72 -12.71
CA TRP A 107 -2.05 -13.76 -13.87
C TRP A 107 -1.21 -14.16 -15.07
N HIS A 108 -1.73 -15.12 -15.82
CA HIS A 108 -1.20 -15.47 -17.12
C HIS A 108 -1.44 -14.31 -18.09
N ARG A 109 -0.36 -13.80 -18.72
CA ARG A 109 -0.44 -12.70 -19.69
C ARG A 109 0.51 -12.91 -20.86
N GLN A 110 0.12 -12.36 -22.00
CA GLN A 110 1.00 -12.16 -23.14
C GLN A 110 1.71 -10.81 -23.05
N CYS A 111 2.95 -10.76 -23.54
CA CYS A 111 3.70 -9.53 -23.70
C CYS A 111 2.89 -8.45 -24.45
N MET A 112 2.87 -7.23 -23.91
CA MET A 112 2.10 -6.11 -24.45
C MET A 112 2.86 -5.29 -25.50
N CYS A 113 3.99 -5.81 -25.96
CA CYS A 113 4.79 -5.20 -27.00
C CYS A 113 4.13 -5.42 -28.38
N ASP A 114 3.48 -4.38 -28.94
CA ASP A 114 2.72 -4.44 -30.21
C ASP A 114 3.03 -3.25 -31.15
N TYR A 115 4.02 -2.41 -30.84
CA TYR A 115 4.40 -1.17 -31.56
C TYR A 115 3.26 -0.12 -31.76
N LYS A 116 2.00 -0.46 -31.47
CA LYS A 116 0.80 0.38 -31.63
C LYS A 116 0.40 1.07 -30.34
N VAL A 117 0.50 0.36 -29.21
CA VAL A 117 0.11 0.86 -27.88
C VAL A 117 1.17 1.81 -27.32
N TYR A 118 2.44 1.46 -27.53
CA TYR A 118 3.61 2.26 -27.20
C TYR A 118 4.57 2.18 -28.39
N LYS A 119 5.13 3.33 -28.78
CA LYS A 119 6.13 3.38 -29.84
C LYS A 119 7.48 3.02 -29.25
N ASN A 120 7.87 1.76 -29.46
CA ASN A 120 9.17 1.24 -29.06
C ASN A 120 10.31 2.07 -29.66
N THR A 121 11.41 2.13 -28.93
CA THR A 121 12.64 2.83 -29.29
C THR A 121 13.44 2.05 -30.32
N VAL A 122 13.39 0.71 -30.25
CA VAL A 122 14.10 -0.19 -31.17
C VAL A 122 13.18 -1.29 -31.70
N GLU A 123 13.56 -1.85 -32.85
CA GLU A 123 12.93 -3.05 -33.36
C GLU A 123 13.47 -4.29 -32.63
N HIS A 124 12.55 -5.13 -32.14
CA HIS A 124 12.90 -6.32 -31.37
C HIS A 124 13.19 -7.51 -32.29
N ARG A 125 14.36 -8.15 -32.12
CA ARG A 125 14.79 -9.26 -32.98
C ARG A 125 13.86 -10.47 -33.01
N HIS A 126 13.14 -10.73 -31.93
CA HIS A 126 12.28 -11.90 -31.77
C HIS A 126 10.84 -11.65 -32.24
N HIS A 127 10.46 -10.39 -32.49
CA HIS A 127 9.24 -10.02 -33.20
C HIS A 127 9.47 -8.67 -33.92
N PRO A 128 9.93 -8.71 -35.19
CA PRO A 128 10.24 -7.49 -35.93
C PRO A 128 8.98 -6.67 -36.22
N ASP A 129 7.84 -7.34 -36.36
CA ASP A 129 6.53 -6.74 -36.61
C ASP A 129 5.45 -7.34 -35.69
N GLY A 130 4.43 -6.54 -35.42
CA GLY A 130 3.26 -6.95 -34.64
C GLY A 130 3.56 -7.28 -33.17
N LYS A 131 2.64 -8.05 -32.58
CA LYS A 131 2.63 -8.34 -31.14
C LYS A 131 3.60 -9.46 -30.79
N CYS A 132 4.40 -9.25 -29.75
CA CYS A 132 5.28 -10.28 -29.21
C CYS A 132 4.48 -11.52 -28.77
N PRO A 133 4.83 -12.73 -29.25
CA PRO A 133 4.10 -13.96 -28.93
C PRO A 133 4.38 -14.49 -27.52
N ASN A 134 5.36 -13.94 -26.80
CA ASN A 134 5.79 -14.48 -25.52
C ASN A 134 4.73 -14.32 -24.42
N GLU A 135 4.49 -15.37 -23.66
CA GLU A 135 3.56 -15.43 -22.53
C GLU A 135 4.31 -15.71 -21.23
N PHE A 136 3.78 -15.20 -20.11
CA PHE A 136 4.39 -15.32 -18.80
C PHE A 136 3.38 -15.08 -17.67
N GLU A 137 3.76 -15.51 -16.47
CA GLU A 137 3.02 -15.20 -15.24
C GLU A 137 3.51 -13.88 -14.65
N THR A 138 2.58 -13.00 -14.28
CA THR A 138 2.91 -11.71 -13.67
C THR A 138 1.95 -11.34 -12.55
N SER A 139 2.42 -10.50 -11.63
CA SER A 139 1.59 -9.95 -10.55
C SER A 139 0.84 -8.67 -10.95
N TYR A 140 0.84 -8.33 -12.24
CA TYR A 140 0.11 -7.20 -12.80
C TYR A 140 -1.21 -7.66 -13.41
N ALA A 141 -2.32 -7.35 -12.73
CA ALA A 141 -3.66 -7.75 -13.14
C ALA A 141 -4.08 -7.16 -14.51
N PRO A 142 -4.89 -7.88 -15.32
CA PRO A 142 -5.34 -7.45 -16.66
C PRO A 142 -5.97 -6.06 -16.75
N ASP A 143 -6.64 -5.63 -15.69
CA ASP A 143 -7.33 -4.34 -15.53
C ASP A 143 -6.39 -3.16 -15.21
N ARG A 144 -5.12 -3.44 -14.87
CA ARG A 144 -4.10 -2.41 -14.66
C ARG A 144 -3.70 -1.74 -15.97
N LYS A 145 -3.39 -0.45 -15.92
CA LYS A 145 -3.11 0.40 -17.10
C LYS A 145 -1.65 0.31 -17.56
N GLU A 146 -0.78 -0.21 -16.71
CA GLU A 146 0.64 -0.38 -16.95
C GLU A 146 0.91 -1.37 -18.10
N ILE A 147 1.89 -1.05 -18.94
CA ILE A 147 2.33 -1.93 -20.03
C ILE A 147 3.33 -2.95 -19.47
N VAL A 148 3.09 -4.23 -19.75
CA VAL A 148 3.93 -5.32 -19.24
C VAL A 148 4.69 -5.98 -20.39
N TYR A 149 6.02 -5.80 -20.39
CA TYR A 149 6.92 -6.42 -21.36
C TYR A 149 7.50 -7.73 -20.84
N CYS A 150 7.85 -8.63 -21.76
CA CYS A 150 8.72 -9.74 -21.41
C CYS A 150 10.15 -9.21 -21.19
N GLU A 151 10.98 -9.98 -20.52
CA GLU A 151 12.38 -9.63 -20.24
C GLU A 151 13.13 -9.19 -21.51
N GLN A 152 12.97 -9.92 -22.61
CA GLN A 152 13.68 -9.62 -23.87
C GLN A 152 13.25 -8.28 -24.49
N CYS A 153 11.95 -7.96 -24.49
CA CYS A 153 11.43 -6.68 -24.96
C CYS A 153 11.87 -5.53 -24.05
N TYR A 154 11.80 -5.74 -22.73
CA TYR A 154 12.19 -4.73 -21.74
C TYR A 154 13.68 -4.37 -21.84
N ASN A 155 14.55 -5.38 -21.91
CA ASN A 155 16.00 -5.17 -22.01
C ASN A 155 16.43 -4.55 -23.35
N ALA A 156 15.64 -4.71 -24.41
CA ALA A 156 15.90 -4.03 -25.68
C ALA A 156 15.59 -2.53 -25.61
N GLU A 157 14.58 -2.15 -24.82
CA GLU A 157 14.09 -0.77 -24.70
C GLU A 157 14.84 0.04 -23.64
N ILE A 158 15.37 -0.61 -22.60
CA ILE A 158 16.15 0.07 -21.57
C ILE A 158 17.64 -0.04 -21.91
N VAL A 159 18.15 1.01 -22.54
CA VAL A 159 19.59 1.22 -22.82
C VAL A 159 20.13 2.32 -21.92
#